data_AF-A0A397SRJ4-F1
#
_entry.id   AF-A0A397SRJ4-F1
#
_cell.length_a   1.000
_cell.length_b   1.000
_cell.length_c   1.000
_cell.angle_alpha   90.00
_cell.angle_beta   90.00
_cell.angle_gamma   90.00
#
_symmetry.space_group_name_H-M   'P 1'
#
loop_
_entity.id
_entity.type
_entity.pdbx_description
1 polymer ?
#
loop_
_entity_poly.entity_id
_entity_poly.type
_entity_poly.pdbx_seq_one_letter_code
_entity_poly.pdbx_strand_id
1 'polypeptide(L)'
;MYTDKLFSAISILLLALTTTTLNVEAQLPGQWPPVDTPSPPVASWTALVDQTKLAKAPLRPAGTPCAPVDTFCIWSCTTCTRPESDFTHCPNKGDWALTYDDGPTQNTLKVLDALNTRGIKATFFAIGSRVIENPQILKQAVDSGHQIGVHTWLHTALTTQTTEEIIAEIKWTETAIKQAVGFTPKWFRPPQGDIDDRVRGILTQLGYKIANLES
;
A
#
# COMPACT_ATOMS: atom_id res chain seq x y z
N MET A 1 44.44 -6.91 75.53
CA MET A 1 44.66 -7.61 74.25
C MET A 1 43.47 -8.54 74.04
N TYR A 2 42.47 -8.09 73.29
CA TYR A 2 41.36 -8.91 72.82
C TYR A 2 41.06 -8.45 71.40
N THR A 3 41.02 -9.40 70.48
CA THR A 3 40.98 -9.22 69.02
C THR A 3 39.54 -9.16 68.54
N ASP A 4 39.13 -8.06 67.91
CA ASP A 4 37.86 -7.98 67.18
C ASP A 4 38.08 -8.40 65.71
N LYS A 5 37.35 -9.46 65.33
CA LYS A 5 37.32 -10.02 63.98
C LYS A 5 36.37 -9.19 63.10
N LEU A 6 36.92 -8.53 62.09
CA LEU A 6 36.17 -7.98 60.95
C LEU A 6 35.67 -9.14 60.07
N PHE A 7 34.36 -9.36 60.02
CA PHE A 7 33.73 -10.13 58.95
C PHE A 7 33.29 -9.16 57.85
N SER A 8 33.96 -9.24 56.71
CA SER A 8 33.56 -8.58 55.45
C SER A 8 32.60 -9.50 54.71
N ALA A 9 31.34 -9.09 54.55
CA ALA A 9 30.37 -9.76 53.68
C ALA A 9 30.43 -9.12 52.30
N ILE A 10 31.03 -9.80 51.34
CA ILE A 10 30.98 -9.44 49.91
C ILE A 10 29.68 -10.01 49.35
N SER A 11 28.68 -9.15 49.19
CA SER A 11 27.48 -9.48 48.42
C SER A 11 27.80 -9.38 46.93
N ILE A 12 27.99 -10.53 46.29
CA ILE A 12 28.07 -10.64 44.83
C ILE A 12 26.64 -10.56 44.30
N LEU A 13 26.24 -9.38 43.83
CA LEU A 13 24.98 -9.18 43.12
C LEU A 13 25.15 -9.70 41.69
N LEU A 14 24.67 -10.91 41.44
CA LEU A 14 24.66 -11.54 40.12
C LEU A 14 23.56 -10.86 39.28
N LEU A 15 23.93 -9.90 38.44
CA LEU A 15 23.01 -9.26 37.50
C LEU A 15 22.73 -10.25 36.37
N ALA A 16 21.59 -10.93 36.40
CA ALA A 16 21.12 -11.75 35.29
C ALA A 16 20.81 -10.83 34.10
N LEU A 17 21.68 -10.80 33.10
CA LEU A 17 21.34 -10.24 31.79
C LEU A 17 20.30 -11.15 31.15
N THR A 18 19.04 -10.73 31.21
CA THR A 18 17.98 -11.30 30.38
C THR A 18 18.25 -10.85 28.94
N THR A 19 18.80 -11.75 28.13
CA THR A 19 18.80 -11.60 26.68
C THR A 19 17.35 -11.67 26.21
N THR A 20 16.72 -10.51 26.05
CA THR A 20 15.48 -10.41 25.29
C THR A 20 15.81 -10.73 23.84
N THR A 21 15.43 -11.92 23.39
CA THR A 21 15.37 -12.24 21.98
C THR A 21 14.29 -11.35 21.35
N LEU A 22 14.68 -10.19 20.81
CA LEU A 22 13.83 -9.39 19.93
C LEU A 22 13.76 -10.12 18.59
N ASN A 23 12.82 -11.04 18.43
CA ASN A 23 12.48 -11.65 17.14
C ASN A 23 10.99 -11.94 17.10
N VAL A 24 10.24 -11.04 16.44
CA VAL A 24 9.46 -11.23 15.21
C VAL A 24 8.89 -9.83 14.95
N GLU A 25 9.17 -9.23 13.79
CA GLU A 25 8.47 -8.01 13.34
C GLU A 25 6.96 -8.32 13.35
N ALA A 26 6.27 -7.84 14.38
CA ALA A 26 4.91 -8.27 14.63
C ALA A 26 4.02 -7.84 13.45
N GLN A 27 3.35 -8.82 12.84
CA GLN A 27 2.28 -8.59 11.87
C GLN A 27 1.25 -7.61 12.46
N LEU A 28 0.62 -6.84 11.59
CA LEU A 28 -0.39 -5.87 12.00
C LEU A 28 -1.56 -6.60 12.68
N PRO A 29 -1.89 -6.28 13.94
CA PRO A 29 -2.93 -7.01 14.67
C PRO A 29 -4.30 -6.81 13.99
N GLY A 30 -5.13 -7.83 13.93
CA GLY A 30 -6.47 -7.71 13.36
C GLY A 30 -6.95 -8.98 12.67
N GLN A 31 -8.20 -8.94 12.20
CA GLN A 31 -8.77 -9.97 11.33
C GLN A 31 -8.63 -9.49 9.89
N TRP A 32 -7.60 -9.98 9.22
CA TRP A 32 -7.29 -9.62 7.84
C TRP A 32 -7.61 -10.77 6.90
N PRO A 33 -7.92 -10.49 5.62
CA PRO A 33 -7.87 -11.51 4.59
C PRO A 33 -6.50 -12.20 4.61
N PRO A 34 -6.41 -13.52 4.33
CA PRO A 34 -5.12 -14.18 4.26
C PRO A 34 -4.18 -13.49 3.26
N VAL A 35 -2.89 -13.44 3.59
CA VAL A 35 -1.85 -12.91 2.70
C VAL A 35 -1.90 -13.67 1.37
N ASP A 36 -1.69 -12.94 0.28
CA ASP A 36 -1.66 -13.48 -1.08
C ASP A 36 -2.96 -14.23 -1.50
N THR A 37 -4.10 -13.85 -0.91
CA THR A 37 -5.43 -14.34 -1.31
C THR A 37 -6.38 -13.21 -1.67
N PRO A 38 -7.41 -13.47 -2.52
CA PRO A 38 -8.38 -12.45 -2.89
C PRO A 38 -9.10 -11.88 -1.68
N SER A 39 -9.25 -10.55 -1.67
CA SER A 39 -9.90 -9.86 -0.57
C SER A 39 -11.44 -9.99 -0.65
N PRO A 40 -12.13 -10.39 0.42
CA PRO A 40 -13.57 -10.61 0.39
C PRO A 40 -14.34 -9.29 0.32
N PRO A 41 -15.38 -9.19 -0.53
CA PRO A 41 -16.26 -8.03 -0.57
C PRO A 41 -16.98 -7.76 0.75
N VAL A 42 -17.19 -6.47 1.05
CA VAL A 42 -17.92 -6.02 2.24
C VAL A 42 -19.06 -5.10 1.80
N ALA A 43 -20.30 -5.49 2.10
CA ALA A 43 -21.51 -4.81 1.60
C ALA A 43 -21.56 -3.32 1.97
N SER A 44 -21.11 -2.94 3.18
CA SER A 44 -21.08 -1.53 3.61
C SER A 44 -20.08 -0.69 2.83
N TRP A 45 -19.00 -1.29 2.32
CA TRP A 45 -18.05 -0.61 1.45
C TRP A 45 -18.56 -0.51 0.03
N THR A 46 -19.19 -1.56 -0.50
CA THR A 46 -19.86 -1.53 -1.80
C THR A 46 -20.88 -0.39 -1.87
N ALA A 47 -21.62 -0.16 -0.79
CA ALA A 47 -22.60 0.92 -0.69
C ALA A 47 -22.02 2.35 -0.75
N LEU A 48 -20.69 2.51 -0.65
CA LEU A 48 -20.02 3.81 -0.80
C LEU A 48 -19.96 4.27 -2.26
N VAL A 49 -20.21 3.37 -3.21
CA VAL A 49 -20.12 3.64 -4.65
C VAL A 49 -21.52 3.53 -5.26
N ASP A 50 -21.97 4.60 -5.90
CA ASP A 50 -23.15 4.60 -6.73
C ASP A 50 -22.86 3.87 -8.04
N GLN A 51 -23.18 2.57 -8.05
CA GLN A 51 -22.94 1.71 -9.20
C GLN A 51 -23.73 2.11 -10.44
N THR A 52 -24.83 2.86 -10.28
CA THR A 52 -25.65 3.30 -11.42
C THR A 52 -24.94 4.33 -12.30
N LYS A 53 -23.93 5.01 -11.73
CA LYS A 53 -23.09 6.01 -12.40
C LYS A 53 -21.81 5.43 -13.01
N LEU A 54 -21.54 4.14 -12.81
CA LEU A 54 -20.34 3.51 -13.35
C LEU A 54 -20.50 3.16 -14.84
N ALA A 55 -19.41 3.26 -15.59
CA ALA A 55 -19.36 2.72 -16.94
C ALA A 55 -19.59 1.20 -16.90
N LYS A 56 -20.39 0.69 -17.85
CA LYS A 56 -20.70 -0.74 -17.97
C LYS A 56 -19.62 -1.48 -18.77
N ALA A 57 -18.35 -1.31 -18.38
CA ALA A 57 -17.24 -2.03 -18.99
C ALA A 57 -17.33 -3.53 -18.65
N PRO A 58 -17.20 -4.44 -19.63
CA PRO A 58 -17.21 -5.87 -19.38
C PRO A 58 -15.95 -6.29 -18.63
N LEU A 59 -16.04 -7.36 -17.84
CA LEU A 59 -14.85 -7.97 -17.24
C LEU A 59 -13.90 -8.46 -18.33
N ARG A 60 -12.60 -8.26 -18.12
CA ARG A 60 -11.54 -8.65 -19.04
C ARG A 60 -10.62 -9.66 -18.37
N PRO A 61 -10.87 -10.98 -18.49
CA PRO A 61 -9.94 -12.00 -18.00
C PRO A 61 -8.52 -11.82 -18.57
N ALA A 62 -7.52 -12.30 -17.85
CA ALA A 62 -6.13 -12.24 -18.30
C ALA A 62 -5.96 -12.88 -19.69
N GLY A 63 -5.20 -12.23 -20.57
CA GLY A 63 -4.99 -12.68 -21.95
C GLY A 63 -6.13 -12.35 -22.93
N THR A 64 -7.21 -11.70 -22.48
CA THR A 64 -8.26 -11.22 -23.39
C THR A 64 -7.68 -10.20 -24.37
N PRO A 65 -7.80 -10.43 -25.69
CA PRO A 65 -7.31 -9.49 -26.69
C PRO A 65 -7.94 -8.10 -26.55
N CYS A 66 -7.21 -7.07 -26.96
CA CYS A 66 -7.76 -5.73 -27.05
C CYS A 66 -8.76 -5.65 -28.21
N ALA A 67 -9.91 -5.02 -27.94
CA ALA A 67 -10.89 -4.78 -28.99
C ALA A 67 -10.31 -3.78 -30.01
N PRO A 68 -10.70 -3.85 -31.29
CA PRO A 68 -10.23 -2.89 -32.30
C PRO A 68 -10.61 -1.44 -32.00
N VAL A 69 -11.69 -1.24 -31.24
CA VAL A 69 -12.17 0.07 -30.79
C VAL A 69 -12.25 0.05 -29.27
N ASP A 70 -11.60 1.02 -28.63
CA ASP A 70 -11.57 1.16 -27.18
C ASP A 70 -12.69 2.09 -26.69
N THR A 71 -13.84 1.48 -26.38
CA THR A 71 -15.03 2.18 -25.89
C THR A 71 -14.90 2.61 -24.42
N PHE A 72 -14.03 1.97 -23.64
CA PHE A 72 -13.97 2.13 -22.17
C PHE A 72 -12.64 2.71 -21.68
N CYS A 73 -11.79 3.20 -22.59
CA CYS A 73 -10.48 3.77 -22.29
C CYS A 73 -9.63 2.83 -21.43
N ILE A 74 -9.42 1.63 -21.96
CA ILE A 74 -8.64 0.59 -21.30
C ILE A 74 -7.16 0.93 -21.50
N TRP A 75 -6.51 1.41 -20.43
CA TRP A 75 -5.11 1.85 -20.52
C TRP A 75 -4.17 0.74 -20.99
N SER A 76 -4.37 -0.50 -20.50
CA SER A 76 -3.56 -1.66 -20.90
C SER A 76 -3.71 -2.05 -22.38
N CYS A 77 -4.71 -1.51 -23.09
CA CYS A 77 -4.92 -1.76 -24.51
C CYS A 77 -4.45 -0.63 -25.42
N THR A 78 -4.70 0.62 -25.03
CA THR A 78 -4.50 1.77 -25.92
C THR A 78 -3.70 2.89 -25.27
N THR A 79 -3.20 2.68 -24.05
CA THR A 79 -2.62 3.73 -23.17
C THR A 79 -3.58 4.90 -22.94
N CYS A 80 -4.89 4.69 -23.12
CA CYS A 80 -5.88 5.73 -22.97
C CYS A 80 -5.94 6.25 -21.53
N THR A 81 -5.93 7.58 -21.40
CA THR A 81 -6.02 8.31 -20.12
C THR A 81 -7.22 9.25 -20.10
N ARG A 82 -7.62 9.63 -18.89
CA ARG A 82 -8.67 10.62 -18.61
C ARG A 82 -8.07 11.79 -17.83
N PRO A 83 -7.81 12.96 -18.44
CA PRO A 83 -7.11 14.07 -17.79
C PRO A 83 -7.76 14.55 -16.48
N GLU A 84 -9.06 14.33 -16.32
CA GLU A 84 -9.82 14.69 -15.13
C GLU A 84 -9.57 13.79 -13.92
N SER A 85 -9.12 12.54 -14.13
CA SER A 85 -8.90 11.55 -13.07
C SER A 85 -7.46 11.03 -13.01
N ASP A 86 -6.77 10.99 -14.14
CA ASP A 86 -5.46 10.38 -14.33
C ASP A 86 -4.39 11.46 -14.31
N PHE A 87 -3.55 11.42 -13.27
CA PHE A 87 -2.37 12.23 -13.17
C PHE A 87 -1.19 11.48 -13.78
N THR A 88 -0.81 11.87 -15.00
CA THR A 88 0.33 11.29 -15.72
C THR A 88 1.61 12.12 -15.63
N HIS A 89 1.49 13.37 -15.19
CA HIS A 89 2.60 14.31 -15.11
C HIS A 89 2.52 15.17 -13.84
N CYS A 90 3.69 15.68 -13.42
CA CYS A 90 3.73 16.75 -12.43
C CYS A 90 3.13 18.04 -13.01
N PRO A 91 2.41 18.84 -12.20
CA PRO A 91 1.72 20.04 -12.69
C PRO A 91 2.68 21.15 -13.15
N ASN A 92 3.89 21.23 -12.58
CA ASN A 92 4.88 22.22 -12.98
C ASN A 92 5.97 21.59 -13.85
N LYS A 93 6.44 22.35 -14.83
CA LYS A 93 7.54 21.95 -15.71
C LYS A 93 8.84 21.80 -14.91
N GLY A 94 9.49 20.65 -15.07
CA GLY A 94 10.79 20.35 -14.43
C GLY A 94 10.66 19.68 -13.06
N ASP A 95 9.44 19.61 -12.50
CA ASP A 95 9.18 18.78 -11.34
C ASP A 95 9.21 17.30 -11.73
N TRP A 96 9.63 16.46 -10.80
CA TRP A 96 9.64 15.01 -10.93
C TRP A 96 9.12 14.37 -9.64
N ALA A 97 8.53 13.18 -9.78
CA ALA A 97 8.07 12.38 -8.66
C ALA A 97 8.68 10.98 -8.77
N LEU A 98 9.52 10.61 -7.81
CA LEU A 98 10.01 9.24 -7.69
C LEU A 98 9.00 8.41 -6.92
N THR A 99 8.64 7.26 -7.49
CA THR A 99 7.63 6.37 -6.93
C THR A 99 8.10 4.93 -6.92
N TYR A 100 7.69 4.17 -5.91
CA TYR A 100 7.94 2.74 -5.78
C TYR A 100 6.63 2.01 -5.51
N ASP A 101 6.45 0.87 -6.17
CA ASP A 101 5.26 0.04 -6.04
C ASP A 101 5.63 -1.27 -5.30
N ASP A 102 4.62 -2.09 -5.04
CA ASP A 102 4.71 -3.47 -4.53
C ASP A 102 5.27 -3.68 -3.11
N GLY A 103 5.61 -2.61 -2.42
CA GLY A 103 6.03 -2.62 -1.02
C GLY A 103 4.86 -2.62 -0.03
N PRO A 104 5.15 -2.60 1.29
CA PRO A 104 6.49 -2.68 1.88
C PRO A 104 7.04 -4.11 1.94
N THR A 105 8.33 -4.27 1.65
CA THR A 105 9.08 -5.52 1.86
C THR A 105 10.40 -5.22 2.57
N GLN A 106 11.16 -6.25 2.93
CA GLN A 106 12.51 -6.07 3.48
C GLN A 106 13.45 -5.27 2.56
N ASN A 107 13.24 -5.33 1.23
CA ASN A 107 14.02 -4.52 0.29
C ASN A 107 13.65 -3.02 0.34
N THR A 108 12.45 -2.67 0.81
CA THR A 108 12.04 -1.29 1.02
C THR A 108 12.98 -0.58 2.00
N LEU A 109 13.53 -1.27 3.01
CA LEU A 109 14.50 -0.67 3.95
C LEU A 109 15.77 -0.15 3.25
N LYS A 110 16.28 -0.89 2.26
CA LYS A 110 17.45 -0.47 1.47
C LYS A 110 17.13 0.77 0.62
N VAL A 111 15.91 0.82 0.08
CA VAL A 111 15.43 1.99 -0.67
C VAL A 111 15.33 3.20 0.25
N LEU A 112 14.71 3.05 1.43
CA LEU A 112 14.59 4.11 2.42
C LEU A 112 15.95 4.66 2.87
N ASP A 113 16.92 3.78 3.14
CA ASP A 113 18.29 4.18 3.49
C ASP A 113 18.95 5.01 2.37
N ALA A 114 18.84 4.55 1.13
CA ALA A 114 19.38 5.24 -0.04
C ALA A 114 18.72 6.61 -0.28
N LEU A 115 17.41 6.71 -0.08
CA LEU A 115 16.65 7.96 -0.20
C LEU A 115 17.01 8.94 0.92
N ASN A 116 17.07 8.47 2.17
CA ASN A 116 17.41 9.27 3.33
C ASN A 116 18.82 9.84 3.24
N THR A 117 19.80 9.03 2.84
CA THR A 117 21.19 9.48 2.61
C THR A 117 21.28 10.61 1.58
N ARG A 118 20.37 10.63 0.60
CA ARG A 118 20.33 11.64 -0.47
C ARG A 118 19.37 12.80 -0.18
N GLY A 119 18.63 12.76 0.93
CA GLY A 119 17.59 13.75 1.22
C GLY A 119 16.43 13.75 0.22
N ILE A 120 16.21 12.66 -0.52
CA ILE A 120 15.17 12.57 -1.55
C ILE A 120 13.88 12.02 -0.94
N LYS A 121 12.74 12.62 -1.29
CA LYS A 121 11.41 12.09 -0.97
C LYS A 121 10.84 11.33 -2.15
N ALA A 122 9.93 10.40 -1.85
CA ALA A 122 9.33 9.49 -2.81
C ALA A 122 7.92 9.15 -2.36
N THR A 123 7.15 8.54 -3.27
CA THR A 123 5.84 7.96 -2.97
C THR A 123 5.92 6.44 -3.02
N PHE A 124 5.37 5.75 -2.02
CA PHE A 124 5.28 4.30 -1.99
C PHE A 124 3.81 3.89 -2.16
N PHE A 125 3.48 3.22 -3.26
CA PHE A 125 2.17 2.62 -3.47
C PHE A 125 2.18 1.22 -2.86
N ALA A 126 1.49 1.08 -1.72
CA ALA A 126 1.59 -0.09 -0.87
C ALA A 126 0.52 -1.13 -1.19
N ILE A 127 0.93 -2.40 -1.20
CA ILE A 127 0.03 -3.56 -1.27
C ILE A 127 -0.46 -3.90 0.14
N GLY A 128 -1.77 -4.02 0.32
CA GLY A 128 -2.39 -4.24 1.63
C GLY A 128 -1.88 -5.48 2.37
N SER A 129 -1.75 -6.60 1.68
CA SER A 129 -1.21 -7.84 2.26
C SER A 129 0.25 -7.67 2.76
N ARG A 130 1.04 -6.84 2.09
CA ARG A 130 2.42 -6.53 2.49
C ARG A 130 2.49 -5.56 3.67
N VAL A 131 1.51 -4.66 3.78
CA VAL A 131 1.37 -3.76 4.94
C VAL A 131 1.08 -4.53 6.22
N ILE A 132 0.23 -5.57 6.17
CA ILE A 132 -0.04 -6.37 7.36
C ILE A 132 1.17 -7.22 7.79
N GLU A 133 2.02 -7.62 6.85
CA GLU A 133 3.26 -8.33 7.15
C GLU A 133 4.35 -7.40 7.70
N ASN A 134 4.47 -6.20 7.13
CA ASN A 134 5.58 -5.28 7.41
C ASN A 134 5.10 -3.87 7.84
N PRO A 135 4.24 -3.73 8.86
CA PRO A 135 3.66 -2.44 9.22
C PRO A 135 4.71 -1.45 9.72
N GLN A 136 5.78 -1.96 10.35
CA GLN A 136 6.91 -1.19 10.86
C GLN A 136 7.66 -0.47 9.72
N ILE A 137 7.85 -1.16 8.60
CA ILE A 137 8.55 -0.62 7.42
C ILE A 137 7.73 0.50 6.77
N LEU A 138 6.42 0.32 6.65
CA LEU A 138 5.54 1.39 6.15
C LEU A 138 5.59 2.62 7.07
N LYS A 139 5.57 2.40 8.39
CA LYS A 139 5.71 3.47 9.37
C LYS A 139 7.05 4.18 9.25
N GLN A 140 8.16 3.47 9.04
CA GLN A 140 9.47 4.08 8.81
C GLN A 140 9.49 4.95 7.54
N ALA A 141 8.79 4.55 6.48
CA ALA A 141 8.65 5.37 5.28
C ALA A 141 7.92 6.69 5.59
N VAL A 142 6.82 6.63 6.34
CA VAL A 142 6.07 7.82 6.78
C VAL A 142 6.90 8.72 7.70
N ASP A 143 7.56 8.14 8.71
CA ASP A 143 8.38 8.89 9.67
C ASP A 143 9.59 9.55 8.98
N SER A 144 10.07 8.98 7.88
CA SER A 144 11.08 9.57 7.00
C SER A 144 10.51 10.63 6.04
N GLY A 145 9.21 10.95 6.10
CA GLY A 145 8.56 11.99 5.29
C GLY A 145 8.22 11.57 3.86
N HIS A 146 8.15 10.27 3.56
CA HIS A 146 7.68 9.78 2.27
C HIS A 146 6.14 9.78 2.20
N GLN A 147 5.61 9.87 0.99
CA GLN A 147 4.18 9.76 0.74
C GLN A 147 3.76 8.30 0.58
N ILE A 148 2.55 7.95 1.03
CA ILE A 148 1.97 6.61 0.83
C ILE A 148 0.75 6.71 -0.10
N GLY A 149 0.65 5.76 -1.03
CA GLY A 149 -0.51 5.51 -1.88
C GLY A 149 -1.01 4.06 -1.73
N VAL A 150 -2.19 3.78 -2.27
CA VAL A 150 -2.80 2.44 -2.29
C VAL A 150 -2.47 1.74 -3.60
N HIS A 151 -2.12 0.44 -3.51
CA HIS A 151 -1.81 -0.41 -4.67
C HIS A 151 -2.56 -1.75 -4.64
N THR A 152 -3.81 -1.74 -4.18
CA THR A 152 -4.67 -2.94 -3.98
C THR A 152 -4.16 -3.91 -2.92
N TRP A 153 -4.94 -4.95 -2.63
CA TRP A 153 -4.64 -5.93 -1.59
C TRP A 153 -3.73 -7.03 -2.12
N LEU A 154 -4.01 -7.52 -3.33
CA LEU A 154 -3.35 -8.67 -3.96
C LEU A 154 -2.55 -8.32 -5.22
N HIS A 155 -2.55 -7.05 -5.66
CA HIS A 155 -1.95 -6.66 -6.94
C HIS A 155 -2.65 -7.32 -8.15
N THR A 156 -3.98 -7.48 -8.05
CA THR A 156 -4.80 -8.04 -9.14
C THR A 156 -5.10 -6.98 -10.20
N ALA A 157 -5.06 -7.35 -11.48
CA ALA A 157 -5.48 -6.51 -12.58
C ALA A 157 -6.98 -6.17 -12.47
N LEU A 158 -7.32 -4.89 -12.33
CA LEU A 158 -8.64 -4.45 -11.87
C LEU A 158 -9.74 -4.65 -12.92
N THR A 159 -9.42 -4.64 -14.21
CA THR A 159 -10.42 -4.88 -15.26
C THR A 159 -10.91 -6.34 -15.28
N THR A 160 -10.17 -7.24 -14.63
CA THR A 160 -10.58 -8.65 -14.44
C THR A 160 -11.63 -8.81 -13.32
N GLN A 161 -11.76 -7.82 -12.43
CA GLN A 161 -12.53 -7.90 -11.18
C GLN A 161 -13.90 -7.24 -11.30
N THR A 162 -14.89 -7.77 -10.58
CA THR A 162 -16.19 -7.13 -10.36
C THR A 162 -16.05 -5.82 -9.59
N THR A 163 -17.10 -4.99 -9.60
CA THR A 163 -17.12 -3.72 -8.86
C THR A 163 -16.89 -3.93 -7.37
N GLU A 164 -17.54 -4.95 -6.81
CA GLU A 164 -17.45 -5.35 -5.41
C GLU A 164 -16.03 -5.80 -5.03
N GLU A 165 -15.40 -6.60 -5.88
CA GLU A 165 -14.02 -7.07 -5.68
C GLU A 165 -13.01 -5.92 -5.76
N ILE A 166 -13.15 -5.00 -6.72
CA ILE A 166 -12.30 -3.79 -6.81
C ILE A 166 -12.41 -2.97 -5.52
N ILE A 167 -13.63 -2.75 -5.04
CA ILE A 167 -13.86 -2.00 -3.80
C ILE A 167 -13.22 -2.73 -2.61
N ALA A 168 -13.31 -4.06 -2.54
CA ALA A 168 -12.65 -4.86 -1.51
C ALA A 168 -11.13 -4.67 -1.51
N GLU A 169 -10.50 -4.81 -2.68
CA GLU A 169 -9.05 -4.66 -2.89
C GLU A 169 -8.55 -3.29 -2.40
N ILE A 170 -9.32 -2.24 -2.68
CA ILE A 170 -9.01 -0.87 -2.25
C ILE A 170 -9.20 -0.72 -0.74
N LYS A 171 -10.37 -1.10 -0.21
CA LYS A 171 -10.77 -0.75 1.16
C LYS A 171 -10.07 -1.60 2.22
N TRP A 172 -9.73 -2.86 1.93
CA TRP A 172 -8.88 -3.64 2.82
C TRP A 172 -7.49 -3.03 2.94
N THR A 173 -6.89 -2.63 1.81
CA THR A 173 -5.59 -1.96 1.77
C THR A 173 -5.60 -0.62 2.49
N GLU A 174 -6.63 0.20 2.24
CA GLU A 174 -6.82 1.48 2.92
C GLU A 174 -6.91 1.29 4.46
N THR A 175 -7.64 0.27 4.90
CA THR A 175 -7.81 -0.03 6.33
C THR A 175 -6.50 -0.47 6.97
N ALA A 176 -5.73 -1.35 6.31
CA ALA A 176 -4.42 -1.78 6.78
C ALA A 176 -3.43 -0.61 6.88
N ILE A 177 -3.37 0.25 5.85
CA ILE A 177 -2.52 1.44 5.87
C ILE A 177 -2.94 2.38 7.01
N LYS A 178 -4.24 2.70 7.12
CA LYS A 178 -4.75 3.59 8.17
C LYS A 178 -4.41 3.07 9.56
N GLN A 179 -4.50 1.77 9.78
CA GLN A 179 -4.15 1.19 11.07
C GLN A 179 -2.64 1.21 11.32
N ALA A 180 -1.81 0.99 10.29
CA ALA A 180 -0.35 1.00 10.43
C ALA A 180 0.22 2.40 10.68
N VAL A 181 -0.31 3.45 10.02
CA VAL A 181 0.29 4.80 10.03
C VAL A 181 -0.64 5.94 10.46
N GLY A 182 -1.90 5.65 10.79
CA GLY A 182 -2.84 6.60 11.39
C GLY A 182 -3.59 7.49 10.40
N PHE A 183 -3.40 7.35 9.09
CA PHE A 183 -4.09 8.16 8.08
C PHE A 183 -4.51 7.34 6.85
N THR A 184 -5.53 7.82 6.14
CA THR A 184 -6.01 7.24 4.88
C THR A 184 -5.32 7.92 3.70
N PRO A 185 -4.61 7.17 2.83
CA PRO A 185 -4.03 7.72 1.60
C PRO A 185 -5.08 8.31 0.66
N LYS A 186 -4.65 9.23 -0.21
CA LYS A 186 -5.49 9.83 -1.27
C LYS A 186 -5.03 9.48 -2.67
N TRP A 187 -3.89 8.84 -2.82
CA TRP A 187 -3.33 8.44 -4.10
C TRP A 187 -3.49 6.94 -4.29
N PHE A 188 -3.84 6.57 -5.51
CA PHE A 188 -3.98 5.19 -5.93
C PHE A 188 -3.20 4.98 -7.22
N ARG A 189 -2.56 3.82 -7.34
CA ARG A 189 -1.98 3.36 -8.59
C ARG A 189 -2.59 2.01 -8.95
N PRO A 190 -3.16 1.84 -10.16
CA PRO A 190 -3.65 0.54 -10.60
C PRO A 190 -2.50 -0.45 -10.80
N PRO A 191 -2.59 -1.68 -10.28
CA PRO A 191 -1.67 -2.76 -10.62
C PRO A 191 -1.55 -2.92 -12.13
N GLN A 192 -0.32 -3.07 -12.63
CA GLN A 192 -0.03 -3.28 -14.06
C GLN A 192 -0.52 -2.13 -14.98
N GLY A 193 -0.91 -0.98 -14.41
CA GLY A 193 -1.61 0.08 -15.13
C GLY A 193 -3.02 -0.31 -15.62
N ASP A 194 -3.55 -1.45 -15.18
CA ASP A 194 -4.80 -1.99 -15.69
C ASP A 194 -6.02 -1.24 -15.15
N ILE A 195 -6.54 -0.31 -15.96
CA ILE A 195 -7.64 0.58 -15.61
C ILE A 195 -8.54 0.85 -16.82
N ASP A 196 -9.86 0.89 -16.58
CA ASP A 196 -10.90 1.32 -17.52
C ASP A 196 -11.79 2.41 -16.88
N ASP A 197 -12.76 2.93 -17.63
CA ASP A 197 -13.68 3.96 -17.13
C ASP A 197 -14.54 3.49 -15.93
N ARG A 198 -14.76 2.18 -15.76
CA ARG A 198 -15.46 1.64 -14.58
C ARG A 198 -14.59 1.75 -13.35
N VAL A 199 -13.33 1.34 -13.44
CA VAL A 199 -12.34 1.44 -12.35
C VAL A 199 -12.08 2.90 -12.00
N ARG A 200 -11.92 3.80 -12.98
CA ARG A 200 -11.81 5.26 -12.73
C ARG A 200 -13.01 5.77 -11.95
N GLY A 201 -14.22 5.44 -12.38
CA GLY A 201 -15.46 5.84 -11.70
C GLY A 201 -15.51 5.39 -10.24
N ILE A 202 -15.07 4.15 -9.94
CA ILE A 202 -14.98 3.64 -8.57
C ILE A 202 -13.98 4.48 -7.75
N LEU A 203 -12.75 4.66 -8.27
CA LEU A 203 -11.69 5.39 -7.59
C LEU A 203 -12.06 6.85 -7.31
N THR A 204 -12.66 7.53 -8.28
CA THR A 204 -13.13 8.92 -8.12
C THR A 204 -14.22 9.02 -7.06
N GLN A 205 -15.21 8.12 -7.05
CA GLN A 205 -16.27 8.13 -6.02
C GLN A 205 -15.72 7.85 -4.62
N LEU A 206 -14.69 7.01 -4.51
CA LEU A 206 -13.97 6.77 -3.25
C LEU A 206 -12.99 7.90 -2.87
N GLY A 207 -12.83 8.91 -3.72
CA GLY A 207 -12.03 10.11 -3.45
C GLY A 207 -10.52 9.95 -3.69
N TYR A 208 -10.12 9.01 -4.55
CA TYR A 208 -8.72 8.81 -4.93
C TYR A 208 -8.31 9.68 -6.12
N LYS A 209 -7.05 10.11 -6.10
CA LYS A 209 -6.31 10.60 -7.27
C LYS A 209 -5.54 9.43 -7.88
N ILE A 210 -5.59 9.30 -9.21
CA ILE A 210 -5.04 8.15 -9.91
C ILE A 210 -3.68 8.53 -10.48
N ALA A 211 -2.60 7.97 -9.92
CA ALA A 211 -1.25 8.16 -10.44
C ALA A 211 -1.01 7.13 -11.53
N ASN A 212 -1.29 7.49 -12.78
CA ASN A 212 -1.06 6.63 -13.94
C ASN A 212 0.29 6.97 -14.56
N LEU A 213 1.03 5.98 -15.06
CA LEU A 213 2.29 6.24 -15.75
C LEU A 213 1.99 6.49 -17.24
N GLU A 214 2.64 7.49 -17.83
CA GLU A 214 2.90 7.46 -19.26
C GLU A 214 4.18 6.65 -19.47
N SER A 215 4.11 5.65 -20.36
CA SER A 215 5.26 4.85 -20.80
C SER A 215 6.17 5.66 -21.71
#